data_AF-A0A3M1U9F7-F1
#
_entry.id   AF-A0A3M1U9F7-F1
#
_cell.length_a   1.000
_cell.length_b   1.000
_cell.length_c   1.000
_cell.angle_alpha   90.00
_cell.angle_beta   90.00
_cell.angle_gamma   90.00
#
_symmetry.space_group_name_H-M   'P 1'
#
loop_
_entity.id
_entity.type
_entity.pdbx_description
1 polymer ?
#
loop_
_entity_poly.entity_id
_entity_poly.type
_entity_poly.pdbx_seq_one_letter_code
_entity_poly.pdbx_strand_id
1 'polypeptide(L)'
;VEGVSPTENPSTLKFVLEAGQSGTPVLQRIELFNFQSNQWEMLDERTAPFADTTVTVVVSGNASRFVQAGTRLMRARIGYHDRGVTFVSWGARYDLTKWEVGG
;
A
#
# COMPACT_ATOMS: atom_id res chain seq x y z
N VAL A 1 4.02 6.97 -2.01
CA VAL A 1 2.72 7.63 -2.23
C VAL A 1 2.37 8.40 -0.97
N GLU A 2 2.17 9.71 -1.07
CA GLU A 2 1.75 10.54 0.06
C GLU A 2 0.28 10.95 -0.11
N GLY A 3 -0.38 11.28 0.99
CA GLY A 3 -1.75 11.81 1.01
C GLY A 3 -2.00 12.61 2.28
N VAL A 4 -3.10 13.36 2.33
CA VAL A 4 -3.51 14.09 3.53
C VAL A 4 -4.87 13.57 3.96
N SER A 5 -4.96 13.09 5.20
CA SER A 5 -6.22 12.61 5.76
C SER A 5 -7.16 13.80 6.04
N PRO A 6 -8.47 13.70 5.77
CA PRO A 6 -9.42 14.74 6.13
C PRO A 6 -9.56 14.89 7.66
N THR A 7 -9.32 13.81 8.42
CA THR A 7 -9.39 13.79 9.89
C THR A 7 -8.10 13.23 10.48
N GLU A 8 -7.73 13.70 11.66
CA GLU A 8 -6.59 13.16 12.42
C GLU A 8 -6.90 11.79 13.03
N ASN A 9 -8.19 11.51 13.29
CA ASN A 9 -8.65 10.27 13.90
C ASN A 9 -9.69 9.57 13.00
N PRO A 10 -9.25 8.89 11.93
CA PRO A 10 -10.16 8.19 11.03
C PRO A 10 -10.77 6.95 11.71
N SER A 11 -12.08 6.75 11.52
CA SER A 11 -12.79 5.53 11.92
C SER A 11 -12.45 4.36 11.01
N THR A 12 -12.14 4.65 9.74
CA THR A 12 -11.70 3.68 8.74
C THR A 12 -10.62 4.27 7.84
N LEU A 13 -9.64 3.46 7.46
CA LEU A 13 -8.60 3.82 6.51
C LEU A 13 -8.35 2.66 5.56
N LYS A 14 -8.39 2.94 4.26
CA LYS A 14 -8.03 1.99 3.21
C LYS A 14 -7.05 2.61 2.23
N PHE A 15 -6.18 1.76 1.70
CA PHE A 15 -5.32 2.09 0.58
C PHE A 15 -5.70 1.21 -0.61
N VAL A 16 -5.97 1.83 -1.75
CA VAL A 16 -6.36 1.16 -2.99
C VAL A 16 -5.22 1.30 -3.98
N LEU A 17 -4.80 0.18 -4.56
CA LEU A 17 -3.81 0.10 -5.61
C LEU A 17 -4.39 -0.66 -6.80
N GLU A 18 -4.28 -0.11 -8.00
CA GLU A 18 -4.48 -0.87 -9.24
C GLU A 18 -3.13 -1.07 -9.92
N ALA A 19 -2.79 -2.33 -10.14
CA ALA A 19 -1.50 -2.71 -10.70
C ALA A 19 -1.55 -4.05 -11.45
N GLY A 20 -0.50 -4.30 -12.23
CA GLY A 20 -0.25 -5.57 -12.90
C GLY A 20 1.26 -5.83 -13.05
N GLN A 21 1.64 -7.08 -13.34
CA GLN A 21 3.01 -7.47 -13.67
C GLN A 21 3.07 -8.37 -14.90
N SER A 22 4.29 -8.63 -15.40
CA SER A 22 4.55 -9.58 -16.49
C SER A 22 5.41 -10.81 -16.13
N GLY A 23 5.84 -11.00 -14.88
CA GLY A 23 6.72 -12.09 -14.44
C GLY A 23 6.24 -12.87 -13.22
N THR A 24 6.72 -14.11 -13.05
CA THR A 24 6.38 -14.98 -11.91
C THR A 24 7.61 -15.73 -11.40
N PRO A 25 7.82 -15.86 -10.07
CA PRO A 25 6.93 -15.46 -8.97
C PRO A 25 7.26 -14.07 -8.37
N VAL A 26 6.56 -13.02 -8.82
CA VAL A 26 6.69 -11.67 -8.26
C VAL A 26 5.67 -11.44 -7.14
N LEU A 27 6.13 -10.99 -5.99
CA LEU A 27 5.30 -10.56 -4.87
C LEU A 27 5.11 -9.05 -4.88
N GLN A 28 3.87 -8.62 -4.67
CA GLN A 28 3.50 -7.24 -4.39
C GLN A 28 3.38 -7.08 -2.87
N ARG A 29 4.01 -6.03 -2.34
CA ARG A 29 3.95 -5.63 -0.93
C ARG A 29 3.43 -4.21 -0.80
N ILE A 30 2.48 -3.99 0.10
CA ILE A 30 1.95 -2.67 0.45
C ILE A 30 2.23 -2.42 1.93
N GLU A 31 2.86 -1.28 2.20
CA GLU A 31 3.25 -0.90 3.55
C GLU A 31 2.84 0.56 3.82
N LEU A 32 2.34 0.82 5.02
CA LEU A 32 1.98 2.16 5.48
C LEU A 32 2.95 2.63 6.55
N PHE A 33 3.23 3.93 6.61
CA PHE A 33 4.11 4.48 7.61
C PHE A 33 3.37 4.73 8.93
N ASN A 34 3.73 4.01 9.98
CA ASN A 34 3.25 4.28 11.32
C ASN A 34 4.04 5.45 11.93
N PHE A 35 3.36 6.59 12.12
CA PHE A 35 3.95 7.82 12.67
C PHE A 35 4.16 7.78 14.19
N GLN A 36 3.56 6.82 14.90
CA GLN A 36 3.77 6.61 16.33
C GLN A 36 5.05 5.83 16.61
N SER A 37 5.28 4.75 15.85
CA SER A 37 6.49 3.92 15.98
C SER A 37 7.64 4.38 15.07
N ASN A 38 7.38 5.32 14.16
CA ASN A 38 8.32 5.82 13.17
C ASN A 38 8.88 4.70 12.26
N GLN A 39 8.02 3.75 11.88
CA GLN A 39 8.37 2.56 11.09
C GLN A 39 7.35 2.28 10.00
N TRP A 40 7.79 1.59 8.94
CA TRP A 40 6.91 1.04 7.93
C TRP A 40 6.28 -0.26 8.41
N GLU A 41 4.96 -0.34 8.41
CA GLU A 41 4.22 -1.57 8.71
C GLU A 41 3.72 -2.21 7.42
N MET A 42 4.02 -3.50 7.24
CA MET A 42 3.46 -4.30 6.15
C MET A 42 2.02 -4.65 6.45
N LEU A 43 1.12 -4.19 5.57
CA LEU A 43 -0.31 -4.48 5.70
C LEU A 43 -0.79 -5.54 4.71
N ASP A 44 -0.10 -5.69 3.59
CA ASP A 44 -0.44 -6.70 2.58
C ASP A 44 0.82 -7.18 1.86
N GLU A 45 0.92 -8.49 1.66
CA GLU A 45 1.89 -9.13 0.77
C GLU A 45 1.18 -10.28 0.05
N ARG A 46 1.22 -10.27 -1.29
CA ARG A 46 0.54 -11.25 -2.13
C ARG A 46 1.30 -11.49 -3.43
N THR A 47 0.97 -12.58 -4.11
CA THR A 47 1.36 -12.74 -5.52
C THR A 47 0.79 -11.59 -6.34
N ALA A 48 1.67 -10.89 -7.06
CA ALA A 48 1.28 -9.77 -7.88
C ALA A 48 0.41 -10.24 -9.06
N PRO A 49 -0.68 -9.53 -9.40
CA PRO A 49 -1.59 -9.92 -10.47
C PRO A 49 -0.94 -9.72 -11.86
N PHE A 50 -1.26 -10.59 -12.83
CA PHE A 50 -0.74 -10.47 -14.21
C PHE A 50 -1.46 -9.43 -15.07
N ALA A 51 -2.70 -9.10 -14.71
CA ALA A 51 -3.52 -8.08 -15.37
C ALA A 51 -3.83 -6.98 -14.37
N ASP A 52 -4.27 -5.83 -14.87
CA ASP A 52 -4.65 -4.70 -14.02
C ASP A 52 -5.77 -5.12 -13.10
N THR A 53 -5.46 -5.16 -11.81
CA THR A 53 -6.35 -5.62 -10.77
C THR A 53 -6.31 -4.63 -9.63
N THR A 54 -7.49 -4.21 -9.20
CA THR A 54 -7.63 -3.39 -8.00
C THR A 54 -7.44 -4.24 -6.74
N VAL A 55 -6.51 -3.82 -5.90
CA VAL A 55 -6.20 -4.35 -4.57
C VAL A 55 -6.55 -3.29 -3.54
N THR A 56 -7.44 -3.64 -2.61
CA THR A 56 -7.82 -2.79 -1.49
C THR A 56 -7.26 -3.36 -0.19
N VAL A 57 -6.40 -2.59 0.46
CA VAL A 57 -5.85 -2.89 1.79
C VAL A 57 -6.66 -2.11 2.82
N VAL A 58 -7.29 -2.82 3.74
CA VAL A 58 -8.05 -2.23 4.85
C VAL A 58 -7.18 -2.25 6.09
N VAL A 59 -6.97 -1.09 6.71
CA VAL A 59 -6.28 -1.03 8.01
C VAL A 59 -7.15 -1.66 9.08
N SER A 60 -6.65 -2.72 9.70
CA SER A 60 -7.26 -3.29 10.90
C SER A 60 -6.74 -2.58 12.16
N GLY A 61 -7.64 -2.39 13.14
CA GLY A 61 -7.32 -1.73 14.40
C GLY A 61 -7.18 -0.22 14.28
N ASN A 62 -6.23 0.36 15.03
CA ASN A 62 -6.07 1.81 15.16
C ASN A 62 -5.53 2.45 13.87
N ALA A 63 -6.40 3.08 13.08
CA ALA A 63 -6.02 3.78 11.84
C ALA A 63 -5.26 5.09 12.07
N SER A 64 -5.48 5.78 13.19
CA SER A 64 -4.81 7.04 13.52
C SER A 64 -3.28 6.91 13.58
N ARG A 65 -2.74 5.70 13.81
CA ARG A 65 -1.28 5.49 13.82
C ARG A 65 -0.61 5.76 12.47
N PHE A 66 -1.37 5.75 11.38
CA PHE A 66 -0.89 6.03 10.03
C PHE A 66 -1.11 7.48 9.58
N VAL A 67 -1.66 8.33 10.45
CA VAL A 67 -1.89 9.75 10.20
C VAL A 67 -0.94 10.57 11.07
N GLN A 68 -0.12 11.42 10.46
CA GLN A 68 0.77 12.30 11.20
C GLN A 68 -0.02 13.35 11.98
N ALA A 69 0.26 13.48 13.27
CA ALA A 69 -0.39 14.49 14.11
C ALA A 69 -0.11 15.92 13.61
N GLY A 70 -1.12 16.78 13.63
CA GLY A 70 -1.06 18.18 13.20
C GLY A 70 -1.04 18.42 11.68
N THR A 71 -0.27 17.65 10.90
CA THR A 71 -0.21 17.81 9.43
C THR A 71 -1.20 16.92 8.67
N ARG A 72 -1.67 15.85 9.32
CA ARG A 72 -2.53 14.80 8.73
C ARG A 72 -1.89 14.06 7.55
N LEU A 73 -0.57 14.12 7.43
CA LEU A 73 0.16 13.41 6.38
C LEU A 73 0.01 11.90 6.54
N MET A 74 -0.18 11.20 5.42
CA MET A 74 -0.18 9.75 5.32
C MET A 74 0.85 9.33 4.26
N ARG A 75 1.47 8.16 4.46
CA ARG A 75 2.45 7.60 3.54
C ARG A 75 2.22 6.12 3.31
N ALA A 76 2.25 5.72 2.05
CA ALA A 76 2.30 4.34 1.60
C ALA A 76 3.53 4.13 0.72
N ARG A 77 4.12 2.93 0.81
CA ARG A 77 5.08 2.43 -0.16
C ARG A 77 4.60 1.12 -0.73
N ILE A 78 4.94 0.93 -2.00
CA ILE A 78 4.56 -0.24 -2.78
C ILE A 78 5.87 -0.85 -3.27
N GLY A 79 6.07 -2.14 -3.03
CA GLY A 79 7.28 -2.87 -3.39
C GLY A 79 6.96 -4.12 -4.20
N TYR A 80 7.79 -4.40 -5.21
CA TYR A 80 7.74 -5.63 -5.98
C TYR A 80 9.07 -6.34 -5.84
N HIS A 81 9.04 -7.63 -5.52
CA HIS A 81 10.24 -8.44 -5.45
C HIS A 81 9.98 -9.86 -5.96
N ASP A 82 10.98 -10.42 -6.63
CA ASP A 82 10.97 -11.79 -7.12
C ASP A 82 11.50 -12.74 -6.02
N ARG A 83 10.87 -13.90 -5.84
CA ARG A 83 11.29 -14.94 -4.89
C ARG A 83 12.15 -16.05 -5.49
N GLY A 84 12.39 -16.04 -6.80
CA GLY A 84 13.27 -16.99 -7.44
C GLY A 84 13.50 -16.61 -8.89
N VAL A 85 14.77 -16.42 -9.27
CA VAL A 85 15.17 -16.04 -10.62
C VAL A 85 14.73 -17.12 -11.62
N THR A 86 13.55 -16.92 -12.22
CA THR A 86 12.99 -17.79 -13.28
C THR A 86 12.91 -17.07 -14.61
N PHE A 87 13.04 -15.74 -14.63
CA PHE A 87 12.99 -14.90 -15.84
C PHE A 87 14.09 -13.84 -15.86
N VAL A 88 14.70 -13.64 -17.04
CA VAL A 88 15.75 -12.63 -17.29
C VAL A 88 15.26 -11.19 -17.12
N SER A 89 13.95 -10.95 -17.33
CA SER A 89 13.35 -9.63 -17.17
C SER A 89 11.85 -9.75 -16.86
N TRP A 90 11.38 -8.94 -15.92
CA TRP A 90 9.96 -8.73 -15.66
C TRP A 90 9.69 -7.25 -15.40
N GLY A 91 8.44 -6.82 -15.56
CA GLY A 91 7.99 -5.47 -15.27
C GLY A 91 6.78 -5.46 -14.34
N ALA A 92 6.64 -4.38 -13.58
CA ALA A 92 5.44 -4.05 -12.84
C ALA A 92 4.92 -2.69 -13.32
N ARG A 93 3.60 -2.53 -13.36
CA ARG A 93 2.92 -1.31 -13.74
C ARG A 93 1.90 -0.92 -12.69
N TYR A 94 1.78 0.38 -12.47
CA TYR A 94 0.81 1.01 -11.57
C TYR A 94 -0.10 1.90 -12.41
N ASP A 95 -1.41 1.77 -12.22
CA ASP A 95 -2.38 2.65 -12.86
C ASP A 95 -2.93 3.67 -11.86
N LEU A 96 -3.42 3.17 -10.71
CA LEU A 96 -4.07 4.00 -9.71
C LEU A 96 -3.56 3.72 -8.30
N THR A 97 -3.41 4.80 -7.52
CA THR A 97 -3.30 4.75 -6.06
C THR A 97 -4.26 5.73 -5.43
N LYS A 98 -5.05 5.29 -4.44
CA LYS A 98 -6.05 6.12 -3.76
C LYS A 98 -6.10 5.81 -2.27
N TRP A 99 -6.32 6.86 -1.48
CA TRP A 99 -6.68 6.76 -0.06
C TRP A 99 -8.20 6.86 0.10
N GLU A 100 -8.78 5.97 0.89
CA GLU A 100 -10.18 6.08 1.32
C GLU A 100 -10.21 6.22 2.84
N VAL A 101 -10.79 7.33 3.32
CA VAL A 101 -10.80 7.68 4.75
C VAL A 101 -12.25 7.92 5.19
N GLY A 102 -12.68 7.23 6.24
CA GLY A 102 -13.96 7.47 6.91
C GLY A 102 -13.77 8.21 8.24
N GLY A 103 -14.70 9.12 8.53
CA GLY A 103 -14.80 9.84 9.81
C GLY A 103 -15.63 9.10 10.84
#